data_AF-A0A100XXQ3-F1
#
_entry.id   AF-A0A100XXQ3-F1
#
_cell.length_a   1.000
_cell.length_b   1.000
_cell.length_c   1.000
_cell.angle_alpha   90.00
_cell.angle_beta   90.00
_cell.angle_gamma   90.00
#
_symmetry.space_group_name_H-M   'P 1'
#
loop_
_entity.id
_entity.type
_entity.pdbx_description
1 polymer ?
#
loop_
_entity_poly.entity_id
_entity_poly.type
_entity_poly.pdbx_seq_one_letter_code
_entity_poly.pdbx_strand_id
1 'polypeptide(L)'
;MGKEGYKKLNVLMYVETYKSLKEYSERSSIPMVKVIIKALNFSINHIDKFKKFLQWYVDFMAGDITTLRTFSVSEVNHKRIKTWAEKLDLSMSMWIDSAVAFYLRNIEQKV
;
A
#
# COMPACT_ATOMS: atom_id res chain seq x y z
N MET A 1 -21.49 -15.95 16.47
CA MET A 1 -20.19 -15.54 15.90
C MET A 1 -20.39 -15.29 14.41
N GLY A 2 -20.40 -14.02 13.99
CA GLY A 2 -20.64 -13.65 12.59
C GLY A 2 -19.45 -14.01 11.72
N LYS A 3 -19.69 -14.61 10.54
CA LYS A 3 -18.65 -14.94 9.55
C LYS A 3 -17.82 -13.69 9.26
N GLU A 4 -16.52 -13.73 9.53
CA GLU A 4 -15.61 -12.65 9.15
C GLU A 4 -15.60 -12.54 7.62
N GLY A 5 -16.32 -11.56 7.10
CA GLY A 5 -16.43 -11.33 5.66
C GLY A 5 -15.12 -10.80 5.10
N TYR A 6 -14.71 -11.31 3.93
CA TYR A 6 -13.71 -10.64 3.11
C TYR A 6 -14.39 -9.55 2.29
N LYS A 7 -13.74 -8.40 2.17
CA LYS A 7 -14.14 -7.30 1.28
C LYS A 7 -13.13 -7.14 0.16
N LYS A 8 -13.65 -6.87 -1.04
CA LYS A 8 -12.83 -6.44 -2.17
C LYS A 8 -12.32 -5.03 -1.92
N LEU A 9 -11.05 -4.82 -2.23
CA LEU A 9 -10.34 -3.56 -2.15
C LEU A 9 -9.80 -3.28 -3.55
N ASN A 10 -10.44 -2.32 -4.22
CA ASN A 10 -10.02 -1.86 -5.54
C ASN A 10 -9.03 -0.72 -5.35
N VAL A 11 -7.83 -0.89 -5.90
CA VAL A 11 -6.70 0.00 -5.71
C VAL A 11 -6.20 0.43 -7.08
N LEU A 12 -6.22 1.73 -7.33
CA LEU A 12 -5.42 2.33 -8.40
C LEU A 12 -4.00 2.48 -7.88
N MET A 13 -3.06 1.83 -8.55
CA MET A 13 -1.64 1.86 -8.19
C MET A 13 -0.84 2.31 -9.39
N TYR A 14 0.24 3.05 -9.19
CA TYR A 14 1.20 3.26 -10.27
C TYR A 14 1.77 1.91 -10.75
N VAL A 15 1.97 1.80 -12.07
CA VAL A 15 2.42 0.55 -12.70
C VAL A 15 3.75 0.09 -12.11
N GLU A 16 4.66 1.02 -11.84
CA GLU A 16 5.96 0.69 -11.26
C GLU A 16 5.83 0.15 -9.83
N THR A 17 5.05 0.82 -8.98
CA THR A 17 4.75 0.32 -7.63
C THR A 17 4.16 -1.09 -7.66
N TYR A 18 3.24 -1.35 -8.60
CA TYR A 18 2.65 -2.68 -8.77
C TYR A 18 3.67 -3.73 -9.22
N LYS A 19 4.58 -3.39 -10.15
CA LYS A 19 5.65 -4.29 -10.58
C LYS A 19 6.58 -4.65 -9.44
N SER A 20 7.08 -3.66 -8.69
CA SER A 20 7.94 -3.90 -7.53
C SER A 20 7.24 -4.75 -6.47
N LEU A 21 5.95 -4.50 -6.22
CA LEU A 21 5.15 -5.32 -5.31
C LEU A 21 5.05 -6.78 -5.78
N LYS A 22 4.80 -6.99 -7.08
CA LYS A 22 4.69 -8.33 -7.67
C LYS A 22 6.03 -9.06 -7.59
N GLU A 23 7.12 -8.42 -8.01
CA GLU A 23 8.47 -9.00 -7.98
C GLU A 23 8.91 -9.36 -6.56
N TYR A 24 8.66 -8.46 -5.59
CA TYR A 24 8.95 -8.75 -4.19
C TYR A 24 8.10 -9.91 -3.67
N SER A 25 6.81 -9.94 -4.01
CA SER A 25 5.89 -11.02 -3.63
C SER A 25 6.37 -12.38 -4.14
N GLU A 26 6.80 -12.44 -5.40
CA GLU A 26 7.33 -13.65 -6.04
C GLU A 26 8.66 -14.08 -5.40
N ARG A 27 9.64 -13.17 -5.30
CA ARG A 27 10.96 -13.44 -4.70
C ARG A 27 10.88 -13.91 -3.25
N SER A 28 9.97 -13.33 -2.47
CA SER A 28 9.82 -13.64 -1.04
C SER A 28 8.81 -14.76 -0.75
N SER A 29 8.09 -15.26 -1.76
CA SER A 29 6.96 -16.18 -1.59
C SER A 29 5.89 -15.68 -0.61
N ILE A 30 5.74 -14.36 -0.48
CA ILE A 30 4.72 -13.73 0.39
C ILE A 30 3.61 -13.19 -0.52
N PRO A 31 2.33 -13.56 -0.31
CA PRO A 31 1.22 -13.01 -1.10
C PRO A 31 1.18 -11.47 -1.06
N MET A 32 0.97 -10.83 -2.22
CA MET A 32 0.92 -9.36 -2.36
C MET A 32 0.03 -8.68 -1.31
N VAL A 33 -1.13 -9.25 -0.99
CA VAL A 33 -2.02 -8.68 0.04
C VAL A 33 -1.36 -8.63 1.42
N LYS A 34 -0.56 -9.64 1.79
CA LYS A 34 0.20 -9.63 3.04
C LYS A 34 1.31 -8.58 3.00
N VAL A 35 1.95 -8.37 1.86
CA VAL A 35 2.95 -7.31 1.66
C VAL A 35 2.30 -5.93 1.82
N ILE A 36 1.13 -5.70 1.21
CA ILE A 36 0.35 -4.46 1.38
C ILE A 36 0.06 -4.20 2.86
N ILE A 37 -0.46 -5.19 3.60
CA ILE A 37 -0.74 -5.02 5.04
C ILE A 37 0.54 -4.71 5.83
N LYS A 38 1.67 -5.37 5.51
CA LYS A 38 2.97 -5.03 6.12
C LYS A 38 3.39 -3.59 5.82
N ALA A 39 3.25 -3.15 4.57
CA ALA A 39 3.61 -1.81 4.13
C ALA A 39 2.80 -0.72 4.82
N LEU A 40 1.49 -0.93 4.97
CA LEU A 40 0.60 -0.02 5.69
C LEU A 40 1.00 0.10 7.16
N ASN A 41 1.22 -1.03 7.84
CA ASN A 41 1.65 -1.04 9.24
C ASN A 41 3.03 -0.39 9.41
N PHE A 42 3.97 -0.67 8.48
CA PHE A 42 5.29 -0.06 8.49
C PHE A 42 5.20 1.47 8.34
N SER A 43 4.35 1.95 7.43
CA SER A 43 4.16 3.38 7.17
C SER A 43 3.55 4.09 8.39
N ILE A 44 2.58 3.47 9.06
CA ILE A 44 2.00 3.98 10.33
C ILE A 44 3.07 4.06 11.42
N ASN A 45 3.89 3.02 11.57
CA ASN A 45 4.96 2.99 12.57
C ASN A 45 6.09 3.99 12.29
N HIS A 46 6.19 4.50 11.06
CA HIS A 46 7.20 5.47 10.64
C HIS A 46 6.55 6.74 10.07
N ILE A 47 5.44 7.19 10.68
CA ILE A 47 4.55 8.17 10.07
C ILE A 47 5.23 9.48 9.65
N ASP A 48 6.20 9.98 10.42
CA ASP A 48 6.90 11.21 10.10
C ASP A 48 7.79 11.07 8.85
N LYS A 49 8.44 9.91 8.69
CA LYS A 49 9.23 9.60 7.49
C LYS A 49 8.32 9.35 6.30
N PHE A 50 7.19 8.67 6.53
CA PHE A 50 6.19 8.43 5.49
C PHE A 50 5.62 9.74 4.96
N LYS A 51 5.26 10.71 5.82
CA LYS A 51 4.78 12.03 5.39
C LYS A 51 5.80 12.78 4.52
N LYS A 52 7.08 12.73 4.89
CA LYS A 52 8.17 13.31 4.07
C LYS A 52 8.30 12.61 2.71
N PHE A 53 8.21 11.28 2.71
CA PHE A 53 8.21 10.49 1.47
C PHE A 53 7.01 10.83 0.58
N LEU A 54 5.82 10.98 1.17
CA LEU A 54 4.59 11.25 0.45
C LEU A 54 4.66 12.56 -0.35
N GLN A 55 5.24 13.61 0.23
CA GLN A 55 5.44 14.88 -0.47
C GLN A 55 6.29 14.69 -1.73
N TRP A 56 7.41 13.97 -1.62
CA TRP A 56 8.26 13.64 -2.77
C TRP A 56 7.55 12.72 -3.78
N TYR A 57 6.78 11.75 -3.28
CA TYR A 57 6.14 10.71 -4.08
C TYR A 57 5.06 11.26 -5.02
N VAL A 58 4.25 12.21 -4.53
CA VAL A 58 3.23 12.88 -5.36
C VAL A 58 3.88 13.59 -6.54
N ASP A 59 4.96 14.32 -6.29
CA ASP A 59 5.68 15.07 -7.34
C ASP A 59 6.39 14.13 -8.32
N PHE A 60 7.01 13.06 -7.82
CA PHE A 60 7.76 12.11 -8.63
C PHE A 60 6.87 11.28 -9.56
N MET A 61 5.67 10.91 -9.11
CA MET A 61 4.74 10.09 -9.88
C MET A 61 3.75 10.93 -10.70
N ALA A 62 3.94 12.24 -10.75
CA ALA A 62 3.10 13.14 -11.53
C ALA A 62 3.21 12.80 -13.03
N GLY A 63 2.09 12.35 -13.62
CA GLY A 63 2.01 11.96 -15.02
C GLY A 63 2.37 10.49 -15.32
N ASP A 64 2.67 9.68 -14.29
CA ASP A 64 2.90 8.26 -14.49
C ASP A 64 1.59 7.47 -14.69
N ILE A 65 1.70 6.28 -15.28
CA ILE A 65 0.57 5.42 -15.63
C ILE A 65 0.13 4.64 -14.39
N THR A 66 -1.19 4.60 -14.18
CA THR A 66 -1.81 3.80 -13.12
C THR A 66 -2.50 2.55 -13.66
N THR A 67 -2.68 1.57 -12.80
CA THR A 67 -3.38 0.32 -13.10
C THR A 67 -4.33 -0.06 -11.96
N LEU A 68 -5.49 -0.60 -12.30
CA LEU A 68 -6.49 -1.04 -11.32
C LEU A 68 -6.22 -2.48 -10.87
N ARG A 69 -6.15 -2.71 -9.56
CA ARG A 69 -6.00 -4.04 -8.97
C ARG A 69 -7.02 -4.26 -7.87
N THR A 70 -7.55 -5.47 -7.81
CA THR A 70 -8.49 -5.89 -6.78
C THR A 70 -7.82 -6.88 -5.84
N PHE A 71 -7.85 -6.58 -4.55
CA PHE A 71 -7.37 -7.46 -3.48
C PHE A 71 -8.54 -7.86 -2.58
N SER A 72 -8.45 -9.03 -1.96
CA SER A 72 -9.40 -9.48 -0.94
C SER A 72 -8.78 -9.31 0.43
N VAL A 73 -9.40 -8.49 1.29
CA VAL A 73 -8.93 -8.22 2.66
C VAL A 73 -10.05 -8.54 3.65
N SER A 74 -9.72 -8.87 4.90
CA SER A 74 -10.74 -9.01 5.94
C SER A 74 -11.47 -7.68 6.16
N GLU A 75 -12.71 -7.73 6.62
CA GLU A 75 -13.49 -6.52 6.89
C GLU A 75 -12.81 -5.59 7.90
N VAL A 76 -12.12 -6.15 8.92
CA VAL A 76 -11.35 -5.38 9.90
C VAL A 76 -10.22 -4.61 9.22
N ASN A 77 -9.46 -5.26 8.34
CA ASN A 77 -8.38 -4.59 7.61
C ASN A 77 -8.94 -3.55 6.63
N HIS A 78 -10.05 -3.84 5.94
CA HIS A 78 -10.71 -2.85 5.09
C HIS A 78 -11.10 -1.59 5.88
N LYS A 79 -11.72 -1.74 7.06
CA LYS A 79 -12.10 -0.61 7.93
C LYS A 79 -10.87 0.18 8.40
N ARG A 80 -9.80 -0.52 8.80
CA ARG A 80 -8.54 0.11 9.22
C ARG A 80 -7.89 0.93 8.09
N ILE A 81 -7.81 0.36 6.89
CA ILE A 81 -7.27 1.03 5.71
C ILE A 81 -8.05 2.31 5.42
N LYS A 82 -9.39 2.23 5.41
CA LYS A 82 -10.27 3.39 5.20
C LYS A 82 -10.03 4.49 6.25
N THR A 83 -10.01 4.10 7.53
CA THR A 83 -9.80 5.05 8.64
C THR A 83 -8.46 5.77 8.54
N TRP A 84 -7.39 5.06 8.17
CA TRP A 84 -6.07 5.67 8.01
C TRP A 84 -5.98 6.55 6.77
N ALA A 85 -6.60 6.16 5.66
CA ALA A 85 -6.70 7.00 4.48
C ALA A 85 -7.37 8.36 4.83
N GLU A 86 -8.49 8.33 5.54
CA GLU A 86 -9.18 9.53 6.03
C GLU A 86 -8.30 10.37 6.97
N LYS A 87 -7.61 9.74 7.92
CA LYS A 87 -6.70 10.45 8.85
C LYS A 87 -5.52 11.14 8.18
N LEU A 88 -5.10 10.64 7.03
CA LEU A 88 -3.98 11.19 6.26
C LEU A 88 -4.44 12.12 5.14
N ASP A 89 -5.75 12.34 5.01
CA ASP A 89 -6.36 13.08 3.91
C ASP A 89 -5.97 12.51 2.53
N LEU A 90 -6.01 11.19 2.42
CA LEU A 90 -5.67 10.44 1.21
C LEU A 90 -6.85 9.60 0.74
N SER A 91 -6.90 9.36 -0.57
CA SER A 91 -7.72 8.26 -1.08
C SER A 91 -7.15 6.92 -0.60
N MET A 92 -8.00 5.89 -0.48
CA MET A 92 -7.52 4.54 -0.12
C MET A 92 -6.49 4.02 -1.11
N SER A 93 -6.62 4.36 -2.40
CA SER A 93 -5.66 3.98 -3.44
C SER A 93 -4.31 4.63 -3.20
N MET A 94 -4.29 5.96 -3.02
CA MET A 94 -3.05 6.71 -2.75
C MET A 94 -2.37 6.23 -1.47
N TRP A 95 -3.15 5.97 -0.42
CA TRP A 95 -2.63 5.44 0.83
C TRP A 95 -1.94 4.09 0.64
N ILE A 96 -2.56 3.15 -0.08
CA ILE A 96 -1.97 1.82 -0.32
C ILE A 96 -0.74 1.92 -1.21
N ASP A 97 -0.84 2.63 -2.31
CA ASP A 97 0.21 2.73 -3.32
C ASP A 97 1.48 3.38 -2.75
N SER A 98 1.33 4.55 -2.12
CA SER A 98 2.45 5.23 -1.46
C SER A 98 3.04 4.42 -0.31
N ALA A 99 2.22 3.72 0.48
CA ALA A 99 2.72 2.85 1.56
C ALA A 99 3.55 1.69 1.02
N VAL A 100 3.11 1.06 -0.07
CA VAL A 100 3.85 -0.02 -0.74
C VAL A 100 5.18 0.50 -1.27
N ALA A 101 5.18 1.60 -2.01
CA ALA A 101 6.40 2.20 -2.54
C ALA A 101 7.38 2.58 -1.41
N PHE A 102 6.88 3.19 -0.34
CA PHE A 102 7.68 3.55 0.82
C PHE A 102 8.31 2.32 1.50
N TYR A 103 7.51 1.28 1.74
CA TYR A 103 7.99 0.05 2.36
C TYR A 103 9.06 -0.64 1.53
N LEU A 104 8.81 -0.85 0.24
CA LEU A 104 9.76 -1.53 -0.66
C LEU A 104 11.08 -0.77 -0.77
N ARG A 105 11.03 0.56 -0.94
CA ARG A 105 12.22 1.42 -0.95
C ARG A 105 13.05 1.29 0.33
N ASN A 106 12.42 1.11 1.49
CA ASN A 106 13.13 1.05 2.77
C ASN A 106 13.69 -0.35 3.12
N ILE A 107 13.14 -1.41 2.52
CA ILE A 107 13.67 -2.77 2.74
C ILE A 107 14.69 -3.17 1.67
N GLU A 108 14.58 -2.65 0.45
CA GLU A 108 15.56 -2.91 -0.62
C GLU A 108 16.87 -2.15 -0.39
N GLN A 109 16.82 -1.00 0.29
CA GLN A 109 18.04 -0.28 0.71
C GLN A 109 18.82 -0.99 1.85
N LYS A 110 18.30 -2.09 2.40
CA LYS A 110 18.95 -2.87 3.46
C LYS A 110 19.53 -4.20 2.96
N VAL A 111 19.53 -4.44 1.65
CA VAL A 111 20.13 -5.60 0.99
C VAL A 111 21.35 -5.15 0.19
#